data_AF-A0A3B3YNR0-F1
#
_entry.id   AF-A0A3B3YNR0-F1
#
_cell.length_a   1.000
_cell.length_b   1.000
_cell.length_c   1.000
_cell.angle_alpha   90.00
_cell.angle_beta   90.00
_cell.angle_gamma   90.00
#
_symmetry.space_group_name_H-M   'P 1'
#
loop_
_entity.id
_entity.type
_entity.pdbx_description
1 polymer ?
#
loop_
_entity_poly.entity_id
_entity_poly.type
_entity_poly.pdbx_seq_one_letter_code
_entity_poly.pdbx_strand_id
1 'polypeptide(L)'
;MVRSGSDDGHVVLRVEPVLPRFQQNLLVHLAPEEKSFPVRFRFWSGPRTESTAPQVDRQMENRASGPELVLVFSGKRKSGKDYITDMIQDRLGPEVCAVLRLSGPLKQQYAQERGLDLNRLLGSGPYKERYRADMIRWGEDRRNRDPGFFCRLATRGAQQPVWVVSDARRQSDLQWFQSEFPRRTRSVRVQCSEETRGQRGWSFTPGVDDAESECGLDRGVEFDWIIRNEADAPSLDQQLQPILRAAQEAAAAAQEVAVLRDDQ
;
A
#
# COMPACT_ATOMS: atom_id res chain seq x y z
N MET A 1 44.19 39.15 -33.10
CA MET A 1 44.66 38.56 -34.38
C MET A 1 45.39 37.30 -33.99
N VAL A 2 44.83 36.10 -34.12
CA VAL A 2 44.25 35.44 -35.30
C VAL A 2 42.90 34.79 -34.94
N ARG A 3 41.95 34.82 -35.88
CA ARG A 3 40.64 34.17 -35.84
C ARG A 3 40.67 32.92 -36.70
N SER A 4 40.13 31.80 -36.20
CA SER A 4 39.41 30.71 -36.91
C SER A 4 39.42 29.46 -36.02
N GLY A 5 38.35 28.76 -35.67
CA GLY A 5 36.94 28.85 -36.04
C GLY A 5 36.09 27.90 -35.17
N SER A 6 34.77 28.11 -35.29
CA SER A 6 33.61 27.26 -34.94
C SER A 6 33.51 26.59 -33.57
N ASP A 7 32.59 27.16 -32.79
CA ASP A 7 31.62 26.53 -31.88
C ASP A 7 31.33 25.04 -32.12
N ASP A 8 31.47 24.22 -31.07
CA ASP A 8 30.33 23.66 -30.32
C ASP A 8 30.86 22.73 -29.22
N GLY A 9 31.19 23.32 -28.08
CA GLY A 9 31.60 22.61 -26.86
C GLY A 9 30.39 22.04 -26.12
N HIS A 10 29.83 20.93 -26.61
CA HIS A 10 28.91 20.13 -25.81
C HIS A 10 29.68 19.05 -25.04
N VAL A 11 30.01 19.35 -23.78
CA VAL A 11 30.44 18.34 -22.81
C VAL A 11 29.21 17.52 -22.42
N VAL A 12 29.11 16.29 -22.93
CA VAL A 12 28.09 15.32 -22.50
C VAL A 12 28.54 14.71 -21.17
N LEU A 13 28.01 15.23 -20.06
CA LEU A 13 28.11 14.54 -18.77
C LEU A 13 27.18 13.33 -18.78
N ARG A 14 27.76 12.13 -18.95
CA ARG A 14 27.08 10.88 -18.63
C ARG A 14 26.87 10.82 -17.11
N VAL A 15 25.64 11.05 -16.68
CA VAL A 15 25.19 10.68 -15.35
C VAL A 15 24.75 9.22 -15.44
N GLU A 16 25.56 8.30 -14.95
CA GLU A 16 25.09 6.94 -14.73
C GLU A 16 24.11 6.93 -13.55
N PRO A 17 22.93 6.29 -13.68
CA PRO A 17 22.01 6.18 -12.56
C PRO A 17 22.63 5.30 -11.47
N VAL A 18 22.93 5.90 -10.32
CA VAL A 18 23.24 5.15 -9.10
C VAL A 18 21.97 4.47 -8.64
N LEU A 19 21.83 3.18 -8.97
CA LEU A 19 20.71 2.37 -8.51
C LEU A 19 20.81 2.17 -6.98
N PRO A 20 19.70 2.29 -6.22
CA PRO A 20 19.66 1.90 -4.83
C PRO A 20 20.05 0.41 -4.68
N ARG A 21 20.83 0.06 -3.65
CA ARG A 21 21.37 -1.30 -3.38
C ARG A 21 20.32 -2.44 -3.43
N PHE A 22 19.03 -2.11 -3.33
CA PHE A 22 17.93 -3.07 -3.43
C PHE A 22 17.75 -3.69 -4.84
N GLN A 23 18.21 -3.03 -5.91
CA GLN A 23 18.02 -3.50 -7.29
C GLN A 23 19.15 -4.37 -7.84
N GLN A 24 20.32 -4.43 -7.19
CA GLN A 24 21.44 -5.26 -7.65
C GLN A 24 21.23 -6.76 -7.39
N ASN A 25 20.41 -7.13 -6.40
CA ASN A 25 20.21 -8.55 -6.02
C ASN A 25 19.16 -9.29 -6.85
N LEU A 26 18.42 -8.61 -7.74
CA LEU A 26 17.35 -9.27 -8.53
C LEU A 26 17.82 -9.71 -9.93
N LEU A 27 19.02 -9.32 -10.37
CA LEU A 27 19.50 -9.61 -11.73
C LEU A 27 20.30 -10.91 -11.90
N VAL A 28 20.53 -11.68 -10.82
CA VAL A 28 21.47 -12.83 -10.85
C VAL A 28 20.80 -14.17 -11.19
N HIS A 29 19.47 -14.28 -11.22
CA HIS A 29 18.80 -15.58 -11.46
C HIS A 29 17.75 -15.54 -12.57
N LEU A 30 18.20 -15.36 -13.81
CA LEU A 30 17.47 -15.79 -14.99
C LEU A 30 18.44 -16.39 -16.02
N ALA A 31 18.68 -17.69 -15.90
CA ALA A 31 19.18 -18.53 -16.99
C ALA A 31 18.26 -19.77 -17.09
N PRO A 32 17.74 -20.13 -18.27
CA PRO A 32 16.95 -21.34 -18.43
C PRO A 32 17.87 -22.51 -18.81
N GLU A 33 17.80 -23.62 -18.08
CA GLU A 33 18.25 -24.92 -18.60
C GLU A 33 17.04 -25.84 -18.81
N GLU A 34 16.78 -26.14 -20.08
CA GLU A 34 15.95 -27.25 -20.54
C GLU A 34 16.67 -28.58 -20.31
N LYS A 35 16.03 -29.57 -19.65
CA LYS A 35 16.26 -31.01 -19.94
C LYS A 35 14.99 -31.83 -19.76
N SER A 36 14.53 -32.40 -20.87
CA SER A 36 13.49 -33.42 -20.97
C SER A 36 14.02 -34.82 -20.61
N PHE A 37 13.29 -35.59 -19.80
CA PHE A 37 13.41 -37.05 -19.75
C PHE A 37 12.04 -37.72 -19.55
N PRO A 38 11.72 -38.83 -20.24
CA PRO A 38 10.43 -39.49 -20.13
C PRO A 38 10.44 -40.53 -19.00
N VAL A 39 9.38 -40.57 -18.18
CA VAL A 39 9.24 -41.63 -17.17
C VAL A 39 7.86 -42.29 -17.29
N ARG A 40 7.92 -43.61 -17.45
CA ARG A 40 6.82 -44.58 -17.60
C ARG A 40 5.91 -44.60 -16.37
N PHE A 41 4.60 -44.65 -16.60
CA PHE A 41 3.61 -44.98 -15.57
C PHE A 41 3.69 -46.47 -15.20
N ARG A 42 3.93 -46.75 -13.91
CA ARG A 42 3.64 -48.04 -13.27
C ARG A 42 2.61 -47.79 -12.17
N PHE A 43 1.41 -48.36 -12.34
CA PHE A 43 0.40 -48.44 -11.30
C PHE A 43 0.84 -49.45 -10.24
N TRP A 44 0.95 -49.01 -8.99
CA TRP A 44 1.09 -49.87 -7.83
C TRP A 44 0.08 -49.44 -6.77
N SER A 45 -0.86 -50.34 -6.45
CA SER A 45 -1.88 -50.18 -5.42
C SER A 45 -1.37 -50.76 -4.10
N GLY A 46 -0.97 -49.88 -3.18
CA GLY A 46 -0.59 -50.18 -1.80
C GLY A 46 -1.49 -49.42 -0.79
N PRO A 47 -1.55 -49.86 0.48
CA PRO A 47 -2.64 -49.55 1.40
C PRO A 47 -2.62 -48.12 1.95
N ARG A 48 -3.81 -47.60 2.26
CA ARG A 48 -4.06 -46.25 2.79
C ARG A 48 -3.29 -46.03 4.10
N THR A 49 -2.36 -45.08 4.08
CA THR A 49 -1.81 -44.44 5.28
C THR A 49 -2.47 -43.08 5.47
N GLU A 50 -2.78 -42.77 6.71
CA GLU A 50 -3.47 -41.56 7.16
C GLU A 50 -2.83 -40.27 6.62
N SER A 51 -3.69 -39.35 6.21
CA SER A 51 -3.35 -38.03 5.68
C SER A 51 -2.81 -37.14 6.80
N THR A 52 -1.50 -37.12 7.01
CA THR A 52 -0.82 -35.98 7.63
C THR A 52 -0.65 -34.90 6.58
N ALA A 53 -1.50 -33.86 6.66
CA ALA A 53 -1.34 -32.64 5.87
C ALA A 53 0.08 -32.07 6.07
N PRO A 54 0.73 -31.52 5.04
CA PRO A 54 2.05 -30.95 5.21
C PRO A 54 1.94 -29.75 6.14
N GLN A 55 2.57 -29.86 7.32
CA GLN A 55 2.92 -28.72 8.15
C GLN A 55 3.85 -27.86 7.31
N VAL A 56 3.28 -26.82 6.70
CA VAL A 56 4.05 -25.71 6.15
C VAL A 56 4.80 -25.10 7.32
N ASP A 57 6.11 -25.36 7.35
CA ASP A 57 7.08 -24.68 8.19
C ASP A 57 6.81 -23.18 8.11
N ARG A 58 6.17 -22.65 9.15
CA ARG A 58 6.21 -21.22 9.45
C ARG A 58 7.63 -20.95 9.92
N GLN A 59 8.56 -20.84 8.97
CA GLN A 59 9.81 -20.16 9.21
C GLN A 59 9.43 -18.81 9.82
N MET A 60 9.75 -18.65 11.11
CA MET A 60 9.71 -17.38 11.81
C MET A 60 10.73 -16.49 11.13
N GLU A 61 10.32 -15.86 10.04
CA GLU A 61 11.00 -14.71 9.49
C GLU A 61 11.02 -13.69 10.62
N ASN A 62 12.22 -13.30 11.03
CA ASN A 62 12.50 -12.39 12.12
C ASN A 62 11.88 -11.03 11.77
N ARG A 63 10.57 -10.88 12.00
CA ARG A 63 9.83 -9.67 11.68
C ARG A 63 10.41 -8.60 12.59
N ALA A 64 11.00 -7.57 11.98
CA ALA A 64 11.16 -6.27 12.62
C ALA A 64 9.88 -5.98 13.40
N SER A 65 10.01 -5.50 14.64
CA SER A 65 8.86 -5.23 15.51
C SER A 65 7.80 -4.49 14.70
N GLY A 66 6.62 -5.11 14.59
CA GLY A 66 5.52 -4.53 13.84
C GLY A 66 5.14 -3.14 14.37
N PRO A 67 4.26 -2.40 13.68
CA PRO A 67 3.87 -1.06 14.08
C PRO A 67 3.25 -1.09 15.47
N GLU A 68 3.42 -0.02 16.24
CA GLU A 68 2.68 0.21 17.49
C GLU A 68 1.28 0.78 17.22
N LEU A 69 1.08 1.45 16.07
CA LEU A 69 -0.23 1.92 15.62
C LEU A 69 -0.39 1.78 14.10
N VAL A 70 -1.54 1.26 13.67
CA VAL A 70 -1.98 1.24 12.28
C VAL A 70 -3.26 2.06 12.15
N LEU A 71 -3.20 3.16 11.42
CA LEU A 71 -4.34 4.00 11.06
C LEU A 71 -4.84 3.63 9.66
N VAL A 72 -5.99 2.98 9.58
CA VAL A 72 -6.61 2.56 8.31
C VAL A 72 -7.60 3.62 7.86
N PHE A 73 -7.18 4.45 6.91
CA PHE A 73 -8.00 5.52 6.35
C PHE A 73 -8.87 5.04 5.19
N SER A 74 -10.11 5.49 5.21
CA SER A 74 -11.03 5.38 4.07
C SER A 74 -11.80 6.68 3.86
N GLY A 75 -12.34 6.85 2.65
CA GLY A 75 -13.11 8.03 2.29
C GLY A 75 -13.32 8.09 0.79
N LYS A 76 -14.48 8.61 0.38
CA LYS A 76 -14.84 8.76 -1.04
C LYS A 76 -13.95 9.78 -1.74
N ARG A 77 -13.83 9.67 -3.06
CA ARG A 77 -13.13 10.65 -3.89
C ARG A 77 -13.60 12.08 -3.58
N LYS A 78 -12.64 13.03 -3.51
CA LYS A 78 -12.85 14.46 -3.16
C LYS A 78 -13.29 14.74 -1.71
N SER A 79 -13.24 13.75 -0.81
CA SER A 79 -13.50 14.00 0.63
C SER A 79 -12.37 14.73 1.37
N GLY A 80 -11.18 14.84 0.76
CA GLY A 80 -9.99 15.41 1.40
C GLY A 80 -9.13 14.41 2.18
N LYS A 81 -9.40 13.11 2.04
CA LYS A 81 -8.64 12.03 2.68
C LYS A 81 -7.12 12.13 2.44
N ASP A 82 -6.70 12.31 1.18
CA ASP A 82 -5.27 12.38 0.83
C ASP A 82 -4.57 13.55 1.55
N TYR A 83 -5.19 14.72 1.53
CA TYR A 83 -4.71 15.91 2.25
C TYR A 83 -4.55 15.65 3.76
N ILE A 84 -5.50 14.95 4.37
CA ILE A 84 -5.46 14.61 5.80
C ILE A 84 -4.33 13.63 6.10
N THR A 85 -4.16 12.59 5.29
CA THR A 85 -3.08 11.60 5.50
C THR A 85 -1.70 12.21 5.32
N ASP A 86 -1.55 13.12 4.35
CA ASP A 86 -0.30 13.86 4.13
C ASP A 86 -0.01 14.78 5.32
N MET A 87 -1.02 15.52 5.82
CA MET A 87 -0.88 16.36 7.01
C MET A 87 -0.48 15.58 8.27
N ILE A 88 -0.99 14.37 8.46
CA ILE A 88 -0.58 13.51 9.58
C ILE A 88 0.88 13.12 9.46
N GLN A 89 1.34 12.75 8.25
CA GLN A 89 2.75 12.43 8.02
C GLN A 89 3.63 13.66 8.23
N ASP A 90 3.25 14.83 7.74
CA ASP A 90 4.00 16.08 7.92
C ASP A 90 4.18 16.45 9.40
N ARG A 91 3.16 16.21 10.23
CA ARG A 91 3.21 16.49 11.67
C ARG A 91 4.03 15.50 12.48
N LEU A 92 4.08 14.23 12.05
CA LEU A 92 4.80 13.17 12.77
C LEU A 92 6.24 12.99 12.26
N GLY A 93 6.49 13.32 10.99
CA GLY A 93 7.74 13.08 10.28
C GLY A 93 7.84 11.67 9.66
N PRO A 94 8.59 11.52 8.55
CA PRO A 94 8.70 10.26 7.80
C PRO A 94 9.44 9.14 8.54
N GLU A 95 10.25 9.49 9.54
CA GLU A 95 10.95 8.53 10.42
C GLU A 95 10.00 7.88 11.42
N VAL A 96 8.89 8.55 11.77
CA VAL A 96 7.90 8.07 12.74
C VAL A 96 6.67 7.50 12.05
N CYS A 97 6.29 8.07 10.90
CA CYS A 97 5.03 7.77 10.22
C CYS A 97 5.25 7.34 8.76
N ALA A 98 4.90 6.09 8.45
CA ALA A 98 4.87 5.58 7.08
C ALA A 98 3.48 5.70 6.47
N VAL A 99 3.37 6.33 5.30
CA VAL A 99 2.13 6.31 4.49
C VAL A 99 2.17 5.12 3.52
N LEU A 100 1.32 4.13 3.78
CA LEU A 100 1.20 2.90 3.01
C LEU A 100 0.02 3.00 2.03
N ARG A 101 0.26 2.61 0.76
CA ARG A 101 -0.75 2.63 -0.31
C ARG A 101 -0.99 1.24 -0.87
N LEU A 102 -2.17 0.67 -0.66
CA LEU A 102 -2.60 -0.62 -1.21
C LEU A 102 -2.69 -0.58 -2.74
N SER A 103 -2.97 0.59 -3.32
CA SER A 103 -2.96 0.76 -4.78
C SER A 103 -1.57 0.70 -5.41
N GLY A 104 -0.49 0.88 -4.62
CA GLY A 104 0.88 0.77 -5.10
C GLY A 104 1.20 -0.66 -5.57
N PRO A 105 1.14 -1.67 -4.67
CA PRO A 105 1.32 -3.06 -5.03
C PRO A 105 0.35 -3.57 -6.09
N LEU A 106 -0.92 -3.10 -6.08
CA LEU A 106 -1.89 -3.40 -7.15
C LEU A 106 -1.33 -3.04 -8.53
N LYS A 107 -0.87 -1.79 -8.70
CA LYS A 107 -0.33 -1.32 -9.97
C LYS A 107 0.97 -2.03 -10.33
N GLN A 108 1.84 -2.26 -9.35
CA GLN A 108 3.12 -2.92 -9.57
C GLN A 108 2.94 -4.36 -10.08
N GLN A 109 2.13 -5.16 -9.38
CA GLN A 109 1.89 -6.55 -9.75
C GLN A 109 1.12 -6.66 -11.07
N TYR A 110 0.10 -5.82 -11.26
CA TYR A 110 -0.66 -5.77 -12.52
C TYR A 110 0.23 -5.41 -13.73
N ALA A 111 1.12 -4.42 -13.56
CA ALA A 111 2.05 -4.02 -14.62
C ALA A 111 3.06 -5.13 -14.93
N GLN A 112 3.61 -5.77 -13.90
CA GLN A 112 4.57 -6.86 -14.03
C GLN A 112 3.99 -8.05 -14.81
N GLU A 113 2.78 -8.52 -14.46
CA GLU A 113 2.13 -9.66 -15.12
C GLU A 113 1.77 -9.41 -16.58
N ARG A 114 1.64 -8.15 -16.99
CA ARG A 114 1.21 -7.76 -18.34
C ARG A 114 2.31 -7.09 -19.17
N GLY A 115 3.52 -6.97 -18.63
CA GLY A 115 4.62 -6.26 -19.28
C GLY A 115 4.29 -4.78 -19.55
N LEU A 116 3.56 -4.11 -18.66
CA LEU A 116 3.20 -2.71 -18.79
C LEU A 116 4.26 -1.78 -18.18
N ASP A 117 4.36 -0.57 -18.71
CA ASP A 117 5.14 0.50 -18.09
C ASP A 117 4.51 0.95 -16.76
N LEU A 118 5.19 0.61 -15.66
CA LEU A 118 4.77 0.95 -14.30
C LEU A 118 4.74 2.46 -14.05
N ASN A 119 5.73 3.22 -14.53
CA ASN A 119 5.80 4.66 -14.29
C ASN A 119 4.60 5.38 -14.92
N ARG A 120 4.21 4.96 -16.13
CA ARG A 120 3.01 5.50 -16.79
C ARG A 120 1.72 5.07 -16.10
N LEU A 121 1.68 3.87 -15.50
CA LEU A 121 0.53 3.37 -14.75
C LEU A 121 0.36 4.06 -13.38
N LEU A 122 1.46 4.50 -12.77
CA LEU A 122 1.46 5.26 -11.53
C LEU A 122 0.96 6.70 -11.72
N GLY A 123 1.17 7.29 -12.89
CA GLY A 123 0.76 8.66 -13.24
C GLY A 123 -0.75 8.91 -13.32
N SER A 124 -1.13 10.11 -13.78
CA SER A 124 -2.53 10.58 -13.88
C SER A 124 -3.08 10.60 -15.32
N GLY A 125 -2.30 10.14 -16.31
CA GLY A 125 -2.63 10.26 -17.73
C GLY A 125 -3.58 9.19 -18.28
N PRO A 126 -3.97 9.32 -19.57
CA PRO A 126 -4.91 8.42 -20.25
C PRO A 126 -4.43 6.96 -20.32
N TYR A 127 -3.12 6.75 -20.23
CA TYR A 127 -2.52 5.41 -20.17
C TYR A 127 -3.07 4.60 -18.99
N LYS A 128 -3.13 5.21 -17.80
CA LYS A 128 -3.70 4.56 -16.62
C LYS A 128 -5.18 4.31 -16.78
N GLU A 129 -5.91 5.29 -17.32
CA GLU A 129 -7.37 5.20 -17.44
C GLU A 129 -7.80 4.07 -18.38
N ARG A 130 -7.03 3.83 -19.46
CA ARG A 130 -7.22 2.69 -20.37
C ARG A 130 -7.26 1.34 -19.66
N TYR A 131 -6.45 1.15 -18.62
CA TYR A 131 -6.33 -0.12 -17.90
C TYR A 131 -7.09 -0.14 -16.57
N ARG A 132 -7.74 0.96 -16.18
CA ARG A 132 -8.30 1.11 -14.83
C ARG A 132 -9.33 0.02 -14.51
N ALA A 133 -10.26 -0.24 -15.42
CA ALA A 133 -11.32 -1.23 -15.21
C ALA A 133 -10.76 -2.66 -15.10
N ASP A 134 -9.87 -3.09 -16.02
CA ASP A 134 -9.26 -4.42 -15.96
C ASP A 134 -8.38 -4.59 -14.72
N MET A 135 -7.62 -3.55 -14.34
CA MET A 135 -6.78 -3.56 -13.14
C MET A 135 -7.60 -3.68 -11.86
N ILE A 136 -8.75 -3.01 -11.78
CA ILE A 136 -9.68 -3.16 -10.64
C ILE A 136 -10.18 -4.60 -10.59
N ARG A 137 -10.69 -5.14 -11.71
CA ARG A 137 -11.21 -6.52 -11.78
C ARG A 137 -10.15 -7.55 -11.38
N TRP A 138 -8.96 -7.45 -11.97
CA TRP A 138 -7.82 -8.31 -11.62
C TRP A 138 -7.46 -8.19 -10.13
N GLY A 139 -7.52 -6.98 -9.57
CA GLY A 139 -7.30 -6.74 -8.16
C GLY A 139 -8.34 -7.42 -7.27
N GLU A 140 -9.62 -7.39 -7.65
CA GLU A 140 -10.67 -8.11 -6.90
C GLU A 140 -10.48 -9.62 -6.98
N ASP A 141 -10.13 -10.17 -8.14
CA ASP A 141 -9.85 -11.60 -8.29
C ASP A 141 -8.70 -12.05 -7.35
N ARG A 142 -7.67 -11.21 -7.19
CA ARG A 142 -6.58 -11.45 -6.24
C ARG A 142 -7.06 -11.39 -4.78
N ARG A 143 -7.83 -10.36 -4.40
CA ARG A 143 -8.37 -10.21 -3.03
C ARG A 143 -9.36 -11.32 -2.65
N ASN A 144 -10.19 -11.77 -3.59
CA ASN A 144 -11.15 -12.85 -3.35
C ASN A 144 -10.47 -14.18 -3.03
N ARG A 145 -9.27 -14.42 -3.61
CA ARG A 145 -8.46 -15.59 -3.31
C ARG A 145 -7.63 -15.42 -2.04
N ASP A 146 -7.15 -14.20 -1.81
CA ASP A 146 -6.25 -13.86 -0.71
C ASP A 146 -6.45 -12.39 -0.28
N PRO A 147 -7.32 -12.16 0.74
CA PRO A 147 -7.67 -10.82 1.21
C PRO A 147 -6.46 -9.97 1.61
N GLY A 148 -5.39 -10.60 2.10
CA GLY A 148 -4.19 -9.93 2.58
C GLY A 148 -3.12 -9.69 1.52
N PHE A 149 -3.35 -10.08 0.26
CA PHE A 149 -2.33 -10.05 -0.80
C PHE A 149 -1.66 -8.68 -0.94
N PHE A 150 -2.46 -7.63 -1.17
CA PHE A 150 -1.92 -6.28 -1.31
C PHE A 150 -1.48 -5.67 0.01
N CYS A 151 -2.12 -6.03 1.12
CA CYS A 151 -1.75 -5.53 2.44
C CYS A 151 -0.34 -5.96 2.83
N ARG A 152 -0.02 -7.25 2.68
CA ARG A 152 1.35 -7.77 2.94
C ARG A 152 2.41 -7.15 2.05
N LEU A 153 2.08 -6.88 0.79
CA LEU A 153 3.00 -6.21 -0.12
C LEU A 153 3.18 -4.73 0.26
N ALA A 154 2.11 -4.04 0.66
CA ALA A 154 2.16 -2.62 1.04
C ALA A 154 2.91 -2.39 2.36
N THR A 155 2.86 -3.34 3.28
CA THR A 155 3.55 -3.25 4.58
C THR A 155 4.99 -3.76 4.52
N ARG A 156 5.40 -4.39 3.41
CA ARG A 156 6.73 -4.97 3.30
C ARG A 156 7.80 -3.88 3.38
N GLY A 157 8.67 -3.99 4.38
CA GLY A 157 9.79 -3.06 4.59
C GLY A 157 9.45 -1.77 5.32
N ALA A 158 8.19 -1.58 5.73
CA ALA A 158 7.85 -0.49 6.65
C ALA A 158 8.40 -0.81 8.04
N GLN A 159 9.11 0.15 8.64
CA GLN A 159 9.78 0.00 9.94
C GLN A 159 9.31 1.02 10.97
N GLN A 160 8.61 2.06 10.50
CA GLN A 160 8.06 3.12 11.33
C GLN A 160 7.09 2.57 12.37
N PRO A 161 7.04 3.14 13.59
CA PRO A 161 6.11 2.69 14.62
C PRO A 161 4.65 3.03 14.30
N VAL A 162 4.40 4.07 13.49
CA VAL A 162 3.05 4.48 13.06
C VAL A 162 2.89 4.26 11.57
N TRP A 163 1.86 3.49 11.18
CA TRP A 163 1.51 3.26 9.78
C TRP A 163 0.18 3.92 9.44
N VAL A 164 0.14 4.68 8.37
CA VAL A 164 -1.08 5.27 7.79
C VAL A 164 -1.39 4.54 6.49
N VAL A 165 -2.36 3.63 6.52
CA VAL A 165 -2.89 2.98 5.31
C VAL A 165 -3.87 3.93 4.66
N SER A 166 -3.43 4.63 3.61
CA SER A 166 -4.16 5.82 3.15
C SER A 166 -5.33 5.51 2.22
N ASP A 167 -5.37 4.36 1.54
CA ASP A 167 -6.33 4.08 0.47
C ASP A 167 -7.08 2.75 0.61
N ALA A 168 -7.42 2.38 1.85
CA ALA A 168 -8.32 1.25 2.11
C ALA A 168 -9.71 1.52 1.55
N ARG A 169 -10.28 0.52 0.90
CA ARG A 169 -11.53 0.66 0.12
C ARG A 169 -12.50 -0.48 0.35
N ARG A 170 -12.03 -1.64 0.83
CA ARG A 170 -12.85 -2.83 1.06
C ARG A 170 -12.85 -3.21 2.52
N GLN A 171 -13.93 -3.83 2.96
CA GLN A 171 -14.02 -4.39 4.31
C GLN A 171 -12.92 -5.42 4.58
N SER A 172 -12.54 -6.20 3.57
CA SER A 172 -11.44 -7.17 3.66
C SER A 172 -10.08 -6.51 3.94
N ASP A 173 -9.82 -5.31 3.42
CA ASP A 173 -8.60 -4.56 3.74
C ASP A 173 -8.56 -4.29 5.26
N LEU A 174 -9.65 -3.74 5.81
CA LEU A 174 -9.76 -3.40 7.23
C LEU A 174 -9.68 -4.64 8.14
N GLN A 175 -10.42 -5.70 7.80
CA GLN A 175 -10.42 -6.96 8.54
C GLN A 175 -9.03 -7.58 8.59
N TRP A 176 -8.27 -7.51 7.49
CA TRP A 176 -6.91 -8.02 7.47
C TRP A 176 -6.01 -7.29 8.47
N PHE A 177 -5.99 -5.94 8.46
CA PHE A 177 -5.18 -5.17 9.41
C PHE A 177 -5.60 -5.40 10.87
N GLN A 178 -6.91 -5.47 11.14
CA GLN A 178 -7.43 -5.77 12.47
C GLN A 178 -7.00 -7.17 12.96
N SER A 179 -6.94 -8.15 12.06
CA SER A 179 -6.49 -9.51 12.38
C SER A 179 -4.97 -9.62 12.57
N GLU A 180 -4.19 -8.92 11.75
CA GLU A 180 -2.72 -9.00 11.77
C GLU A 180 -2.11 -8.17 12.90
N PHE A 181 -2.72 -7.01 13.19
CA PHE A 181 -2.28 -6.08 14.24
C PHE A 181 -3.42 -5.80 15.21
N PRO A 182 -3.84 -6.81 16.00
CA PRO A 182 -4.94 -6.68 16.93
C PRO A 182 -4.61 -5.63 18.00
N ARG A 183 -5.62 -4.85 18.42
CA ARG A 183 -5.52 -3.73 19.39
C ARG A 183 -4.66 -2.54 18.95
N ARG A 184 -3.80 -2.70 17.95
CA ARG A 184 -2.96 -1.64 17.36
C ARG A 184 -3.58 -1.00 16.11
N THR A 185 -4.59 -1.64 15.53
CA THR A 185 -5.31 -1.09 14.38
C THR A 185 -6.45 -0.18 14.82
N ARG A 186 -6.57 0.98 14.17
CA ARG A 186 -7.69 1.90 14.29
C ARG A 186 -8.14 2.37 12.91
N SER A 187 -9.44 2.47 12.73
CA SER A 187 -10.10 2.81 11.48
C SER A 187 -10.54 4.28 11.50
N VAL A 188 -10.19 5.00 10.44
CA VAL A 188 -10.52 6.43 10.30
C VAL A 188 -11.31 6.63 9.02
N ARG A 189 -12.50 7.23 9.13
CA ARG A 189 -13.33 7.58 7.97
C ARG A 189 -13.36 9.08 7.75
N VAL A 190 -12.96 9.51 6.57
CA VAL A 190 -13.11 10.89 6.12
C VAL A 190 -14.40 11.02 5.32
N GLN A 191 -15.31 11.86 5.80
CA GLN A 191 -16.62 12.09 5.19
C GLN A 191 -16.84 13.58 4.91
N CYS A 192 -17.57 13.84 3.83
CA CYS A 192 -18.23 15.11 3.57
C CYS A 192 -19.38 14.85 2.59
N SER A 193 -20.26 15.82 2.47
CA SER A 193 -21.45 15.83 1.66
C SER A 193 -21.10 15.81 0.18
N GLU A 194 -22.07 15.36 -0.61
CA GLU A 194 -21.98 15.45 -2.07
C GLU A 194 -21.87 16.90 -2.54
N GLU A 195 -22.51 17.85 -1.85
CA GLU A 195 -22.39 19.27 -2.14
C GLU A 195 -20.93 19.76 -1.97
N THR A 196 -20.32 19.48 -0.83
CA THR A 196 -18.91 19.84 -0.57
C THR A 196 -17.97 19.16 -1.55
N ARG A 197 -18.24 17.90 -1.93
CA ARG A 197 -17.48 17.23 -3.00
C ARG A 197 -17.68 17.94 -4.33
N GLY A 198 -18.91 18.33 -4.65
CA GLY A 198 -19.30 19.06 -5.86
C GLY A 198 -18.55 20.38 -6.01
N GLN A 199 -18.45 21.16 -4.92
CA GLN A 199 -17.64 22.37 -4.86
C GLN A 199 -16.15 22.12 -5.17
N ARG A 200 -15.65 20.89 -4.95
CA ARG A 200 -14.29 20.44 -5.26
C ARG A 200 -14.17 19.78 -6.64
N GLY A 201 -15.15 20.01 -7.51
CA GLY A 201 -15.20 19.47 -8.87
C GLY A 201 -15.53 17.98 -8.93
N TRP A 202 -16.24 17.44 -7.93
CA TRP A 202 -16.84 16.12 -8.04
C TRP A 202 -18.13 16.20 -8.85
N SER A 203 -18.31 15.23 -9.73
CA SER A 203 -19.59 14.93 -10.37
C SER A 203 -19.77 13.43 -10.33
N PHE A 204 -21.01 12.98 -10.06
CA PHE A 204 -21.32 11.56 -10.03
C PHE A 204 -20.99 10.92 -11.37
N THR A 205 -20.18 9.87 -11.34
CA THR A 205 -19.80 9.08 -12.51
C THR A 205 -20.29 7.63 -12.32
N PRO A 206 -21.30 7.18 -13.07
CA PRO A 206 -21.77 5.80 -13.02
C PRO A 206 -20.63 4.80 -13.33
N GLY A 207 -20.60 3.69 -12.61
CA GLY A 207 -19.52 2.69 -12.68
C GLY A 207 -18.22 3.09 -11.96
N VAL A 208 -18.14 4.30 -11.38
CA VAL A 208 -17.00 4.75 -10.58
C VAL A 208 -17.44 5.06 -9.16
N ASP A 209 -18.38 5.98 -8.98
CA ASP A 209 -18.80 6.48 -7.67
C ASP A 209 -19.81 5.55 -6.96
N ASP A 210 -20.42 4.62 -7.70
CA ASP A 210 -21.32 3.55 -7.24
C ASP A 210 -20.64 2.18 -7.19
N ALA A 211 -19.38 2.08 -7.66
CA ALA A 211 -18.63 0.84 -7.63
C ALA A 211 -18.15 0.49 -6.21
N GLU A 212 -17.92 -0.80 -5.95
CA GLU A 212 -17.39 -1.30 -4.67
C GLU A 212 -16.10 -0.58 -4.25
N SER A 213 -15.26 -0.20 -5.22
CA SER A 213 -14.02 0.52 -4.94
C SER A 213 -14.22 1.89 -4.28
N GLU A 214 -15.41 2.50 -4.35
CA GLU A 214 -15.77 3.76 -3.68
C GLU A 214 -16.81 3.58 -2.56
N CYS A 215 -17.59 2.49 -2.57
CA CYS A 215 -18.70 2.26 -1.63
C CYS A 215 -18.48 1.11 -0.64
N GLY A 216 -17.41 0.32 -0.78
CA GLY A 216 -17.16 -0.90 -0.02
C GLY A 216 -16.97 -0.73 1.49
N LEU A 217 -16.98 0.50 1.99
CA LEU A 217 -16.87 0.88 3.40
C LEU A 217 -17.97 1.86 3.83
N ASP A 218 -19.08 1.94 3.08
CA ASP A 218 -20.20 2.83 3.41
C ASP A 218 -21.15 2.23 4.46
N ARG A 219 -21.16 0.92 4.63
CA ARG A 219 -22.06 0.19 5.55
C ARG A 219 -21.31 -0.95 6.25
N GLY A 220 -21.80 -1.36 7.42
CA GLY A 220 -21.28 -2.52 8.14
C GLY A 220 -19.90 -2.32 8.75
N VAL A 221 -19.49 -1.07 8.96
CA VAL A 221 -18.23 -0.71 9.60
C VAL A 221 -18.48 0.37 10.64
N GLU A 222 -18.09 0.09 11.88
CA GLU A 222 -17.98 1.08 12.93
C GLU A 222 -16.56 1.62 12.93
N PHE A 223 -16.41 2.92 12.68
CA PHE A 223 -15.11 3.56 12.63
C PHE A 223 -14.70 4.08 14.00
N ASP A 224 -13.44 3.88 14.37
CA ASP A 224 -12.89 4.41 15.62
C ASP A 224 -12.92 5.95 15.64
N TRP A 225 -12.66 6.56 14.47
CA TRP A 225 -12.78 8.00 14.27
C TRP A 225 -13.44 8.36 12.95
N ILE A 226 -14.29 9.39 12.97
CA ILE A 226 -14.88 10.00 11.79
C ILE A 226 -14.42 11.45 11.72
N ILE A 227 -13.76 11.82 10.62
CA ILE A 227 -13.38 13.20 10.30
C ILE A 227 -14.43 13.75 9.33
N ARG A 228 -15.17 14.78 9.76
CA ARG A 228 -16.10 15.54 8.93
C ARG A 228 -15.37 16.71 8.29
N ASN A 229 -15.12 16.62 6.99
CA ASN A 229 -14.46 17.69 6.22
C ASN A 229 -15.50 18.60 5.56
N GLU A 230 -16.25 19.31 6.41
CA GLU A 230 -17.33 20.22 6.06
C GLU A 230 -17.06 21.63 6.57
N ALA A 231 -17.77 22.62 6.02
CA ALA A 231 -17.66 24.01 6.48
C ALA A 231 -18.26 24.22 7.88
N ASP A 232 -19.28 23.45 8.27
CA ASP A 232 -19.96 23.51 9.56
C ASP A 232 -19.35 22.57 10.63
N ALA A 233 -18.33 21.80 10.27
CA ALA A 233 -17.68 20.88 11.18
C ALA A 233 -16.69 21.61 12.13
N PRO A 234 -16.33 21.00 13.27
CA PRO A 234 -15.19 21.45 14.07
C PRO A 234 -13.93 21.58 13.20
N SER A 235 -12.98 22.42 13.62
CA SER A 235 -11.77 22.61 12.81
C SER A 235 -11.02 21.30 12.61
N LEU A 236 -10.35 21.15 11.46
CA LEU A 236 -9.61 19.93 11.17
C LEU A 236 -8.57 19.64 12.26
N ASP A 237 -7.92 20.67 12.82
CA ASP A 237 -7.00 20.53 13.95
C ASP A 237 -7.63 19.90 15.18
N GLN A 238 -8.84 20.33 15.55
CA GLN A 238 -9.58 19.75 16.68
C GLN A 238 -9.92 18.29 16.41
N GLN A 239 -10.33 17.95 15.18
CA GLN A 239 -10.67 16.58 14.81
C GLN A 239 -9.43 15.66 14.73
N LEU A 240 -8.26 16.20 14.37
CA LEU A 240 -7.01 15.45 14.26
C LEU A 240 -6.30 15.25 15.59
N GLN A 241 -6.50 16.13 16.58
CA GLN A 241 -5.89 16.02 17.91
C GLN A 241 -5.92 14.62 18.52
N PRO A 242 -7.07 13.92 18.64
CA PRO A 242 -7.10 12.57 19.21
C PRO A 242 -6.29 11.55 18.41
N ILE A 243 -6.26 11.65 17.08
CA ILE A 243 -5.53 10.75 16.19
C ILE A 243 -4.02 11.00 16.32
N LEU A 244 -3.61 12.27 16.32
CA LEU A 244 -2.20 12.67 16.49
C LEU A 244 -1.67 12.28 17.87
N ARG A 245 -2.47 12.45 18.93
CA ARG A 245 -2.10 12.01 20.27
C ARG A 245 -1.84 10.50 20.32
N ALA A 246 -2.77 9.69 19.79
CA ALA A 246 -2.59 8.24 19.75
C ALA A 246 -1.33 7.83 18.96
N ALA A 247 -1.03 8.53 17.86
CA ALA A 247 0.19 8.31 17.08
C ALA A 247 1.47 8.69 17.84
N GLN A 248 1.45 9.81 18.58
CA GLN A 248 2.57 10.25 19.40
C GLN A 248 2.83 9.29 20.57
N GLU A 249 1.78 8.81 21.23
CA GLU A 249 1.87 7.80 22.30
C GLU A 249 2.47 6.49 21.76
N ALA A 250 2.01 6.03 20.60
CA ALA A 250 2.55 4.84 19.95
C ALA A 250 4.03 5.00 19.55
N ALA A 251 4.41 6.18 19.07
CA ALA A 251 5.80 6.49 18.74
C ALA A 251 6.70 6.51 19.97
N ALA A 252 6.25 7.10 21.08
CA ALA A 252 6.98 7.11 22.35
C ALA A 252 7.18 5.70 22.91
N ALA A 253 6.13 4.87 22.91
CA ALA A 253 6.20 3.48 23.35
C ALA A 253 7.24 2.67 22.54
N ALA A 254 7.34 2.90 21.24
CA ALA A 254 8.35 2.24 20.40
C ALA A 254 9.78 2.68 20.75
N GLN A 255 10.00 3.95 21.10
CA GLN A 255 11.30 4.46 21.51
C GLN A 255 11.75 3.86 22.85
N GLU A 256 10.83 3.73 23.82
CA GLU A 256 11.15 3.10 25.12
C GLU A 256 11.60 1.64 24.94
N VAL A 257 10.92 0.88 24.08
CA VAL A 257 11.30 -0.51 23.78
C VAL A 257 12.65 -0.60 23.06
N ALA A 258 12.99 0.37 22.22
CA ALA A 258 14.29 0.41 21.54
C ALA A 258 15.43 0.68 22.54
N VAL A 259 15.29 1.66 23.43
CA VAL A 259 16.29 1.98 24.45
C VAL A 259 16.57 0.78 25.36
N LEU A 260 15.52 0.08 25.80
CA LEU A 260 15.66 -1.12 26.64
C LEU A 260 16.37 -2.29 25.94
N ARG A 261 16.37 -2.33 24.60
CA ARG A 261 17.07 -3.37 23.82
C ARG A 261 18.54 -3.04 23.61
N ASP A 262 18.89 -1.76 23.53
CA ASP A 262 20.28 -1.32 23.37
C ASP A 262 21.08 -1.39 24.68
N ASP A 263 20.40 -1.46 25.83
CA ASP A 263 20.99 -1.63 27.16
C ASP A 263 21.23 -3.10 27.59
N GLN A 264 20.94 -4.10 26.73
CA GLN A 264 21.16 -5.54 26.97
C GLN A 264 22.24 -6.14 26.06
#